data_AF-A0A2V7XF81-F1
#
_entry.id   AF-A0A2V7XF81-F1
#
_cell.length_a   1.000
_cell.length_b   1.000
_cell.length_c   1.000
_cell.angle_alpha   90.00
_cell.angle_beta   90.00
_cell.angle_gamma   90.00
#
_symmetry.space_group_name_H-M   'P 1'
#
loop_
_entity.id
_entity.type
_entity.pdbx_description
1 polymer ?
#
loop_
_entity_poly.entity_id
_entity_poly.type
_entity_poly.pdbx_seq_one_letter_code
_entity_poly.pdbx_strand_id
1 'polypeptide(L)'
;TPLNLGPLLFAPVHLALGGRIRYLISGGAALSRESLETFRGLGFELLEGYGLTEAAPVLTVNRPGDRPAPGVVGAPLPGVELRIDGPDASGVGEILARGPAIMAGYYKDAEATGEALDGGWLRTGDLGRLDGAGRLQIAGPLKDVVVGPDGENAHPEELEGLYAAPALIQELCVVGLPDPDGAERLACLAVPNVQAAPGRRATEWRERIEAHVRRTAAGLPTHKRIRVLHVQEGELPRTPTRKVRRGEVATLLAALEADRAPRATTQVVPSAVEWLERIVAPLVGCRPRDLRPGASLDQLGLDSLGYVELVAALEAAGYEPPPVETLASQRSLGELAAILVPGGTATRPAAPVPRADHEIAVPPLLAALGRRGYRMAERLLYGGVLQARVRGRMHVPREGPFLVAANHLSHLDAGLVRLALGASGDRLFVLAAADYFFDTPLKRAFFSGFAGLLPLERGATTADSLRRAVETLDNGFSVLVFPEGTRSRSGALQEFHRGVGHLALRARVGVLPMRVDTHRALPPGSLTLKSRKVDARIGPFLGYEVLARRAAGRTRAEAEREVARTVREAVQRLDPEKERRPPARLPRQTVPVEVEP
;
A
#
# COMPACT_ATOMS: atom_id res chain seq x y z
N THR A 1 12.15 -26.38 9.30
CA THR A 1 12.37 -27.69 9.96
C THR A 1 13.86 -27.86 10.22
N PRO A 2 14.28 -28.58 11.27
CA PRO A 2 15.71 -28.82 11.53
C PRO A 2 16.36 -29.76 10.49
N LEU A 3 15.56 -30.47 9.70
CA LEU A 3 16.01 -31.31 8.59
C LEU A 3 16.06 -30.50 7.29
N ASN A 4 17.28 -30.34 6.74
CA ASN A 4 17.51 -29.85 5.38
C ASN A 4 17.42 -31.04 4.41
N LEU A 5 16.26 -31.20 3.76
CA LEU A 5 16.02 -32.24 2.76
C LEU A 5 16.46 -31.83 1.34
N GLY A 6 16.92 -30.59 1.15
CA GLY A 6 17.23 -30.06 -0.18
C GLY A 6 18.30 -30.86 -0.94
N PRO A 7 19.43 -31.29 -0.32
CA PRO A 7 20.41 -32.13 -1.01
C PRO A 7 19.83 -33.44 -1.55
N LEU A 8 18.82 -34.02 -0.89
CA LEU A 8 18.14 -35.23 -1.35
C LEU A 8 17.12 -34.91 -2.46
N LEU A 9 16.28 -33.89 -2.26
CA LEU A 9 15.22 -33.51 -3.20
C LEU A 9 15.76 -32.90 -4.50
N PHE A 10 16.93 -32.25 -4.45
CA PHE A 10 17.58 -31.56 -5.56
C PHE A 10 18.96 -32.17 -5.89
N ALA A 11 19.12 -33.48 -5.69
CA ALA A 11 20.38 -34.20 -5.90
C ALA A 11 21.08 -33.90 -7.25
N PRO A 12 20.38 -33.78 -8.41
CA PRO A 12 21.04 -33.43 -9.68
C PRO A 12 21.77 -32.07 -9.63
N VAL A 13 21.19 -31.06 -8.97
CA VAL A 13 21.79 -29.72 -8.83
C VAL A 13 23.02 -29.78 -7.93
N HIS A 14 22.91 -30.49 -6.81
CA HIS A 14 24.03 -30.68 -5.87
C HIS A 14 25.19 -31.43 -6.52
N LEU A 15 24.91 -32.49 -7.27
CA LEU A 15 25.94 -33.26 -8.00
C LEU A 15 26.60 -32.42 -9.11
N ALA A 16 25.83 -31.61 -9.85
CA ALA A 16 26.37 -30.72 -10.87
C ALA A 16 27.36 -29.68 -10.29
N LEU A 17 27.16 -29.26 -9.04
CA LEU A 17 28.05 -28.37 -8.29
C LEU A 17 29.14 -29.14 -7.49
N GLY A 18 29.33 -30.43 -7.74
CA GLY A 18 30.39 -31.26 -7.15
C GLY A 18 30.00 -32.07 -5.92
N GLY A 19 28.76 -31.98 -5.43
CA GLY A 19 28.16 -32.88 -4.43
C GLY A 19 28.70 -32.77 -3.00
N ARG A 20 29.71 -31.94 -2.75
CA ARG A 20 30.38 -31.79 -1.45
C ARG A 20 30.40 -30.35 -0.93
N ILE A 21 29.68 -29.44 -1.58
CA ILE A 21 29.57 -28.04 -1.12
C ILE A 21 28.88 -28.02 0.24
N ARG A 22 29.54 -27.42 1.23
CA ARG A 22 29.01 -27.26 2.59
C ARG A 22 28.46 -25.86 2.84
N TYR A 23 29.16 -24.85 2.32
CA TYR A 23 28.82 -23.45 2.50
C TYR A 23 29.05 -22.71 1.19
N LEU A 24 28.16 -21.76 0.91
CA LEU A 24 28.35 -20.74 -0.11
C LEU A 24 28.48 -19.40 0.62
N ILE A 25 29.48 -18.60 0.28
CA ILE A 25 29.68 -17.28 0.88
C ILE A 25 29.55 -16.24 -0.24
N SER A 26 28.68 -15.26 -0.04
CA SER A 26 28.48 -14.13 -0.94
C SER A 26 28.93 -12.83 -0.27
N GLY A 27 29.53 -11.94 -1.05
CA GLY A 27 29.98 -10.63 -0.58
C GLY A 27 30.41 -9.74 -1.75
N GLY A 28 30.79 -8.50 -1.44
CA GLY A 28 31.25 -7.50 -2.41
C GLY A 28 30.14 -6.69 -3.10
N ALA A 29 28.89 -7.13 -3.00
CA ALA A 29 27.67 -6.40 -3.35
C ALA A 29 26.51 -6.93 -2.50
N ALA A 30 25.43 -6.16 -2.37
CA ALA A 30 24.24 -6.58 -1.64
C ALA A 30 23.65 -7.88 -2.23
N LEU A 31 23.39 -8.88 -1.39
CA LEU A 31 22.77 -10.13 -1.82
C LEU A 31 21.26 -9.94 -2.01
N SER A 32 20.75 -10.27 -3.20
CA SER A 32 19.31 -10.18 -3.45
C SER A 32 18.53 -11.21 -2.62
N ARG A 33 17.36 -10.81 -2.11
CA ARG A 33 16.45 -11.70 -1.38
C ARG A 33 16.14 -12.97 -2.18
N GLU A 34 15.89 -12.82 -3.48
CA GLU A 34 15.58 -13.95 -4.37
C GLU A 34 16.73 -14.95 -4.43
N SER A 35 17.98 -14.50 -4.56
CA SER A 35 19.15 -15.40 -4.60
C SER A 35 19.28 -16.15 -3.28
N LEU A 36 19.17 -15.44 -2.16
CA LEU A 36 19.20 -16.02 -0.83
C LEU A 36 18.12 -17.10 -0.65
N GLU A 37 16.87 -16.79 -1.00
CA GLU A 37 15.74 -17.70 -0.89
C GLU A 37 15.86 -18.90 -1.85
N THR A 38 16.35 -18.70 -3.06
CA THR A 38 16.51 -19.75 -4.08
C THR A 38 17.57 -20.76 -3.66
N PHE A 39 18.78 -20.33 -3.34
CA PHE A 39 19.86 -21.25 -2.96
C PHE A 39 19.54 -21.99 -1.66
N ARG A 40 18.91 -21.31 -0.69
CA ARG A 40 18.46 -21.98 0.55
C ARG A 40 17.28 -22.92 0.30
N GLY A 41 16.37 -22.58 -0.61
CA GLY A 41 15.27 -23.45 -1.04
C GLY A 41 15.78 -24.75 -1.67
N LEU A 42 16.89 -24.68 -2.41
CA LEU A 42 17.61 -25.84 -2.96
C LEU A 42 18.40 -26.64 -1.91
N GLY A 43 18.46 -26.15 -0.67
CA GLY A 43 19.18 -26.79 0.44
C GLY A 43 20.65 -26.45 0.56
N PHE A 44 21.13 -25.38 -0.09
CA PHE A 44 22.48 -24.85 0.15
C PHE A 44 22.50 -23.90 1.34
N GLU A 45 23.58 -23.95 2.12
CA GLU A 45 23.84 -22.98 3.18
C GLU A 45 24.54 -21.75 2.59
N LEU A 46 23.75 -20.82 2.03
CA LEU A 46 24.24 -19.53 1.54
C LEU A 46 24.33 -18.51 2.70
N LEU A 47 25.51 -17.94 2.87
CA LEU A 47 25.88 -16.95 3.89
C LEU A 47 26.29 -15.66 3.20
N GLU A 48 25.88 -14.52 3.76
CA GLU A 48 26.28 -13.19 3.30
C GLU A 48 27.38 -12.64 4.23
N GLY A 49 28.29 -11.86 3.66
CA GLY A 49 29.33 -11.17 4.41
C GLY A 49 29.63 -9.81 3.82
N TYR A 50 30.10 -8.92 4.68
CA TYR A 50 30.47 -7.55 4.31
C TYR A 50 31.92 -7.28 4.67
N GLY A 51 32.58 -6.57 3.77
CA GLY A 51 33.90 -6.01 3.95
C GLY A 51 34.37 -5.32 2.68
N LEU A 52 35.56 -4.74 2.79
CA LEU A 52 36.17 -3.84 1.82
C LEU A 52 37.67 -4.10 1.79
N THR A 53 38.34 -3.63 0.74
CA THR A 53 39.78 -3.88 0.51
C THR A 53 40.62 -3.35 1.67
N GLU A 54 40.23 -2.20 2.19
CA GLU A 54 40.79 -1.47 3.31
C GLU A 54 40.65 -2.24 4.65
N ALA A 55 39.89 -3.33 4.67
CA ALA A 55 39.64 -4.20 5.83
C ALA A 55 39.94 -5.70 5.57
N ALA A 56 40.69 -6.02 4.51
CA ALA A 56 41.32 -7.32 4.22
C ALA A 56 40.61 -8.63 4.65
N PRO A 57 39.62 -9.12 3.88
CA PRO A 57 38.64 -8.38 3.09
C PRO A 57 37.24 -8.41 3.73
N VAL A 58 37.09 -8.98 4.94
CA VAL A 58 35.80 -9.26 5.57
C VAL A 58 35.78 -8.68 6.98
N LEU A 59 34.77 -7.88 7.26
CA LEU A 59 34.48 -7.36 8.61
C LEU A 59 33.44 -8.22 9.32
N THR A 60 32.40 -8.63 8.59
CA THR A 60 31.25 -9.38 9.13
C THR A 60 30.84 -10.51 8.22
N VAL A 61 30.30 -11.58 8.79
CA VAL A 61 29.71 -12.69 8.03
C VAL A 61 28.61 -13.37 8.83
N ASN A 62 27.54 -13.80 8.16
CA ASN A 62 26.55 -14.69 8.75
C ASN A 62 27.16 -16.05 9.07
N ARG A 63 26.77 -16.65 10.20
CA ARG A 63 27.25 -17.96 10.62
C ARG A 63 26.23 -19.06 10.30
N PRO A 64 26.67 -20.30 10.08
CA PRO A 64 25.75 -21.44 9.93
C PRO A 64 24.76 -21.51 11.09
N GLY A 65 23.48 -21.67 10.78
CA GLY A 65 22.40 -21.68 11.77
C GLY A 65 21.80 -20.30 12.12
N ASP A 66 22.42 -19.20 11.67
CA ASP A 66 21.77 -17.90 11.74
C ASP A 66 20.48 -17.91 10.90
N ARG A 67 19.46 -17.17 11.38
CA ARG A 67 18.32 -16.82 10.54
C ARG A 67 18.71 -15.59 9.72
N PRO A 68 18.99 -15.74 8.41
CA PRO A 68 19.33 -14.60 7.59
C PRO A 68 18.07 -13.77 7.39
N ALA A 69 18.28 -12.46 7.43
CA ALA A 69 17.30 -11.47 7.02
C ALA A 69 17.97 -10.64 5.93
N PRO A 70 17.27 -10.25 4.86
CA PRO A 70 17.88 -9.46 3.80
C PRO A 70 18.58 -8.21 4.33
N GLY A 71 19.81 -7.99 3.86
CA GLY A 71 20.68 -6.88 4.28
C GLY A 71 21.39 -7.07 5.61
N VAL A 72 21.15 -8.16 6.35
CA VAL A 72 21.87 -8.48 7.60
C VAL A 72 23.08 -9.35 7.30
N VAL A 73 24.24 -8.72 7.24
CA VAL A 73 25.54 -9.28 6.83
C VAL A 73 26.30 -9.99 7.96
N GLY A 74 25.65 -10.14 9.12
CA GLY A 74 26.11 -10.98 10.22
C GLY A 74 26.91 -10.23 11.29
N ALA A 75 27.57 -10.99 12.15
CA ALA A 75 28.32 -10.46 13.28
C ALA A 75 29.77 -10.13 12.88
N PRO A 76 30.43 -9.19 13.59
CA PRO A 76 31.86 -8.94 13.43
C PRO A 76 32.70 -10.23 13.57
N LEU A 77 33.76 -10.32 12.76
CA LEU A 77 34.77 -11.35 12.94
C LEU A 77 35.52 -11.16 14.27
N PRO A 78 36.12 -12.23 14.83
CA PRO A 78 36.93 -12.10 16.03
C PRO A 78 38.03 -11.04 15.89
N GLY A 79 38.09 -10.11 16.83
CA GLY A 79 39.04 -9.00 16.81
C GLY A 79 38.62 -7.79 15.97
N VAL A 80 37.45 -7.84 15.30
CA VAL A 80 36.84 -6.69 14.63
C VAL A 80 35.85 -6.01 15.57
N GLU A 81 36.04 -4.71 15.77
CA GLU A 81 35.12 -3.82 16.46
C GLU A 81 34.39 -2.97 15.43
N LEU A 82 33.07 -2.81 15.61
CA LEU A 82 32.24 -1.93 14.79
C LEU A 82 31.60 -0.85 15.65
N ARG A 83 31.48 0.35 15.07
CA ARG A 83 30.77 1.49 15.65
C ARG A 83 29.95 2.17 14.56
N ILE A 84 28.78 2.69 14.93
CA ILE A 84 27.95 3.50 14.02
C ILE A 84 28.14 4.96 14.42
N ASP A 85 28.65 5.77 13.50
CA ASP A 85 28.87 7.20 13.68
C ASP A 85 27.69 8.02 13.14
N GLY A 86 27.29 9.08 13.86
CA GLY A 86 26.17 9.94 13.48
C GLY A 86 24.85 9.23 13.13
N PRO A 87 24.33 8.27 13.94
CA PRO A 87 23.11 7.56 13.60
C PRO A 87 21.88 8.47 13.57
N ASP A 88 21.02 8.28 12.56
CA ASP A 88 19.72 8.94 12.43
C ASP A 88 18.65 8.35 13.38
N ALA A 89 17.41 8.82 13.27
CA ALA A 89 16.28 8.34 14.08
C ALA A 89 15.98 6.84 13.90
N SER A 90 16.43 6.23 12.80
CA SER A 90 16.31 4.80 12.51
C SER A 90 17.52 3.98 12.98
N GLY A 91 18.52 4.64 13.56
CA GLY A 91 19.76 4.05 14.03
C GLY A 91 20.79 3.82 12.92
N VAL A 92 20.58 4.37 11.72
CA VAL A 92 21.49 4.22 10.57
C VAL A 92 22.50 5.36 10.57
N GLY A 93 23.77 5.03 10.50
CA GLY A 93 24.88 5.99 10.44
C GLY A 93 26.10 5.36 9.75
N GLU A 94 27.21 6.10 9.70
CA GLU A 94 28.43 5.61 9.04
C GLU A 94 29.05 4.45 9.84
N ILE A 95 29.37 3.36 9.13
CA ILE A 95 30.00 2.20 9.73
C ILE A 95 31.49 2.53 9.90
N LEU A 96 31.96 2.49 11.13
CA LEU A 96 33.37 2.56 11.48
C LEU A 96 33.86 1.18 11.90
N ALA A 97 35.05 0.80 11.44
CA ALA A 97 35.65 -0.48 11.75
C ALA A 97 37.05 -0.33 12.36
N ARG A 98 37.35 -1.13 13.39
CA ARG A 98 38.70 -1.22 13.96
C ARG A 98 39.06 -2.67 14.17
N GLY A 99 40.32 -3.02 13.94
CA GLY A 99 40.80 -4.37 14.17
C GLY A 99 42.09 -4.68 13.40
N PRO A 100 42.60 -5.92 13.53
CA PRO A 100 43.84 -6.34 12.90
C PRO A 100 43.77 -6.41 11.37
N ALA A 101 42.54 -6.41 10.81
CA ALA A 101 42.32 -6.49 9.37
C ALA A 101 42.32 -5.12 8.67
N ILE A 102 42.37 -4.01 9.42
CA ILE A 102 42.37 -2.65 8.86
C ILE A 102 43.73 -2.35 8.21
N MET A 103 43.69 -1.72 7.04
CA MET A 103 44.87 -1.35 6.27
C MET A 103 45.82 -0.42 7.05
N ALA A 104 47.08 -0.39 6.62
CA ALA A 104 48.05 0.59 7.10
C ALA A 104 47.81 2.00 6.52
N GLY A 105 47.15 2.09 5.37
CA GLY A 105 46.89 3.33 4.64
C GLY A 105 46.98 3.14 3.13
N TYR A 106 46.64 4.18 2.38
CA TYR A 106 46.77 4.22 0.93
C TYR A 106 48.21 4.50 0.51
N TYR A 107 48.66 3.84 -0.55
CA TYR A 107 50.04 3.91 -1.00
C TYR A 107 50.39 5.32 -1.50
N LYS A 108 51.34 5.98 -0.81
CA LYS A 108 51.83 7.34 -1.12
C LYS A 108 50.76 8.44 -1.05
N ASP A 109 49.66 8.20 -0.34
CA ASP A 109 48.57 9.15 -0.21
C ASP A 109 48.24 9.36 1.27
N ALA A 110 49.02 10.23 1.92
CA ALA A 110 48.88 10.51 3.35
C ALA A 110 47.60 11.27 3.67
N GLU A 111 47.09 12.08 2.74
CA GLU A 111 45.87 12.85 2.89
C GLU A 111 44.66 11.91 2.90
N ALA A 112 44.48 11.10 1.84
CA ALA A 112 43.40 10.11 1.81
C ALA A 112 43.51 9.09 2.95
N THR A 113 44.73 8.76 3.38
CA THR A 113 44.95 7.88 4.55
C THR A 113 44.44 8.54 5.84
N GLY A 114 44.72 9.82 6.04
CA GLY A 114 44.24 10.57 7.20
C GLY A 114 42.73 10.79 7.19
N GLU A 115 42.11 10.91 6.02
CA GLU A 115 40.65 10.99 5.88
C GLU A 115 39.97 9.64 6.19
N ALA A 116 40.54 8.54 5.71
CA ALA A 116 39.97 7.21 5.89
C ALA A 116 40.25 6.62 7.29
N LEU A 117 41.36 6.96 7.93
CA LEU A 117 41.74 6.43 9.24
C LEU A 117 41.74 7.52 10.31
N ASP A 118 40.76 7.48 11.20
CA ASP A 118 40.64 8.39 12.34
C ASP A 118 40.82 7.64 13.68
N GLY A 119 41.92 7.91 14.38
CA GLY A 119 42.18 7.31 15.69
C GLY A 119 42.21 5.77 15.69
N GLY A 120 42.66 5.17 14.59
CA GLY A 120 42.68 3.71 14.39
C GLY A 120 41.34 3.10 13.96
N TRP A 121 40.31 3.92 13.72
CA TRP A 121 39.06 3.51 13.09
C TRP A 121 39.10 3.82 11.59
N LEU A 122 38.74 2.83 10.79
CA LEU A 122 38.46 3.00 9.38
C LEU A 122 37.05 3.57 9.19
N ARG A 123 36.96 4.71 8.53
CA ARG A 123 35.74 5.25 7.93
C ARG A 123 35.42 4.47 6.66
N THR A 124 34.40 3.61 6.72
CA THR A 124 34.10 2.72 5.58
C THR A 124 33.46 3.46 4.41
N GLY A 125 32.86 4.63 4.65
CA GLY A 125 32.02 5.31 3.67
C GLY A 125 30.70 4.60 3.37
N ASP A 126 30.35 3.56 4.13
CA ASP A 126 29.09 2.82 4.05
C ASP A 126 28.22 3.11 5.27
N LEU A 127 26.91 3.09 5.06
CA LEU A 127 25.90 3.28 6.09
C LEU A 127 25.32 1.96 6.55
N GLY A 128 25.04 1.87 7.85
CA GLY A 128 24.39 0.71 8.42
C GLY A 128 23.96 0.92 9.86
N ARG A 129 23.42 -0.15 10.45
CA ARG A 129 23.02 -0.21 11.86
C ARG A 129 23.34 -1.57 12.47
N LEU A 130 23.51 -1.61 13.78
CA LEU A 130 23.63 -2.85 14.53
C LEU A 130 22.26 -3.24 15.10
N ASP A 131 21.89 -4.52 14.95
CA ASP A 131 20.68 -5.06 15.58
C ASP A 131 20.89 -5.36 17.08
N GLY A 132 19.81 -5.71 17.79
CA GLY A 132 19.88 -6.04 19.23
C GLY A 132 20.73 -7.28 19.56
N ALA A 133 21.19 -8.04 18.56
CA ALA A 133 22.10 -9.17 18.70
C ALA A 133 23.54 -8.82 18.24
N GLY A 134 23.82 -7.56 17.93
CA GLY A 134 25.14 -7.08 17.49
C GLY A 134 25.51 -7.47 16.06
N ARG A 135 24.52 -7.82 15.22
CA ARG A 135 24.75 -8.09 13.79
C ARG A 135 24.58 -6.81 12.99
N LEU A 136 25.42 -6.65 11.98
CA LEU A 136 25.40 -5.51 11.08
C LEU A 136 24.32 -5.67 10.01
N GLN A 137 23.57 -4.60 9.80
CA GLN A 137 22.67 -4.43 8.67
C GLN A 137 23.16 -3.26 7.81
N ILE A 138 23.40 -3.51 6.52
CA ILE A 138 23.87 -2.49 5.56
C ILE A 138 22.66 -1.73 5.00
N ALA A 139 22.79 -0.41 4.90
CA ALA A 139 21.83 0.49 4.26
C ALA A 139 22.30 0.96 2.87
N GLY A 140 23.61 1.01 2.63
CA GLY A 140 24.24 1.35 1.35
C GLY A 140 25.34 2.41 1.49
N PRO A 141 25.92 2.92 0.39
CA PRO A 141 27.01 3.91 0.44
C PRO A 141 26.54 5.28 0.97
N LEU A 142 27.35 5.93 1.81
CA LEU A 142 27.07 7.25 2.37
C LEU A 142 26.86 8.32 1.27
N LYS A 143 27.67 8.28 0.22
CA LYS A 143 27.61 9.22 -0.91
C LYS A 143 26.37 9.06 -1.81
N ASP A 144 25.66 7.93 -1.70
CA ASP A 144 24.52 7.61 -2.55
C ASP A 144 23.19 7.96 -1.84
N VAL A 145 23.21 8.47 -0.61
CA VAL A 145 21.99 8.87 0.12
C VAL A 145 21.29 10.01 -0.60
N VAL A 146 19.98 9.84 -0.81
CA VAL A 146 19.11 10.86 -1.39
C VAL A 146 18.35 11.54 -0.27
N VAL A 147 18.44 12.87 -0.18
CA VAL A 147 17.71 13.65 0.84
C VAL A 147 16.43 14.19 0.22
N GLY A 148 15.29 13.70 0.70
CA GLY A 148 13.98 14.11 0.22
C GLY A 148 13.58 15.54 0.65
N PRO A 149 12.51 16.11 0.09
CA PRO A 149 12.04 17.47 0.40
C PRO A 149 11.70 17.69 1.88
N ASP A 150 11.29 16.63 2.56
CA ASP A 150 10.95 16.65 3.99
C ASP A 150 12.20 16.54 4.90
N GLY A 151 13.41 16.51 4.33
CA GLY A 151 14.68 16.30 5.05
C GLY A 151 14.97 14.85 5.43
N GLU A 152 14.10 13.92 5.03
CA GLU A 152 14.23 12.49 5.31
C GLU A 152 15.17 11.79 4.32
N ASN A 153 16.01 10.88 4.83
CA ASN A 153 16.96 10.12 4.03
C ASN A 153 16.28 8.95 3.31
N ALA A 154 16.61 8.78 2.03
CA ALA A 154 16.24 7.63 1.22
C ALA A 154 17.51 6.93 0.71
N HIS A 155 17.62 5.63 0.99
CA HIS A 155 18.77 4.83 0.58
C HIS A 155 18.46 4.07 -0.71
N PRO A 156 19.12 4.36 -1.84
CA PRO A 156 18.79 3.76 -3.13
C PRO A 156 18.83 2.22 -3.14
N GLU A 157 19.80 1.58 -2.48
CA GLU A 157 19.90 0.11 -2.48
C GLU A 157 18.75 -0.55 -1.72
N GLU A 158 18.29 0.06 -0.61
CA GLU A 158 17.07 -0.39 0.09
C GLU A 158 15.87 -0.33 -0.85
N LEU A 159 15.73 0.77 -1.59
CA LEU A 159 14.66 0.96 -2.55
C LEU A 159 14.76 -0.03 -3.72
N GLU A 160 15.95 -0.25 -4.25
CA GLU A 160 16.19 -1.23 -5.32
C GLU A 160 15.73 -2.63 -4.90
N GLY A 161 16.01 -3.02 -3.65
CA GLY A 161 15.52 -4.27 -3.07
C GLY A 161 14.00 -4.33 -2.90
N LEU A 162 13.36 -3.22 -2.51
CA LEU A 162 11.90 -3.12 -2.37
C LEU A 162 11.18 -3.16 -3.73
N TYR A 163 11.77 -2.54 -4.75
CA TYR A 163 11.21 -2.43 -6.09
C TYR A 163 11.62 -3.58 -7.00
N ALA A 164 12.54 -4.46 -6.58
CA ALA A 164 12.93 -5.65 -7.32
C ALA A 164 11.71 -6.53 -7.68
N ALA A 165 11.62 -6.90 -8.96
CA ALA A 165 10.63 -7.85 -9.45
C ALA A 165 11.25 -8.70 -10.57
N PRO A 166 11.96 -9.78 -10.24
CA PRO A 166 12.76 -10.56 -11.20
C PRO A 166 11.97 -11.08 -12.40
N ALA A 167 10.67 -11.37 -12.22
CA ALA A 167 9.76 -11.78 -13.30
C ALA A 167 9.39 -10.64 -14.29
N LEU A 168 9.77 -9.40 -13.98
CA LEU A 168 9.41 -8.19 -14.72
C LEU A 168 10.61 -7.32 -15.09
N ILE A 169 11.52 -7.13 -14.13
CA ILE A 169 12.63 -6.21 -14.14
C ILE A 169 13.89 -7.06 -14.02
N GLN A 170 14.75 -6.99 -15.03
CA GLN A 170 16.06 -7.63 -15.03
C GLN A 170 17.00 -6.87 -14.09
N GLU A 171 16.97 -5.54 -14.18
CA GLU A 171 17.82 -4.64 -13.40
C GLU A 171 17.07 -3.33 -13.14
N LEU A 172 17.32 -2.72 -11.99
CA LEU A 172 16.93 -1.34 -11.75
C LEU A 172 18.06 -0.61 -11.00
N CYS A 173 18.12 0.70 -11.20
CA CYS A 173 19.01 1.58 -10.46
C CYS A 173 18.25 2.82 -10.03
N VAL A 174 18.29 3.11 -8.74
CA VAL A 174 17.65 4.27 -8.12
C VAL A 174 18.69 5.35 -7.86
N VAL A 175 18.33 6.60 -8.12
CA VAL A 175 19.18 7.79 -7.95
C VAL A 175 18.37 8.97 -7.42
N GLY A 176 19.05 9.94 -6.81
CA GLY A 176 18.52 11.28 -6.60
C GLY A 176 18.70 12.13 -7.86
N LEU A 177 17.65 12.85 -8.24
CA LEU A 177 17.76 13.95 -9.21
C LEU A 177 17.46 15.27 -8.49
N PRO A 178 18.20 16.34 -8.77
CA PRO A 178 17.91 17.65 -8.19
C PRO A 178 16.52 18.15 -8.64
N ASP A 179 15.73 18.65 -7.69
CA ASP A 179 14.50 19.41 -7.92
C ASP A 179 14.81 20.92 -7.83
N PRO A 180 14.04 21.81 -8.49
CA PRO A 180 14.27 23.26 -8.46
C PRO A 180 14.23 23.88 -7.07
N ASP A 181 13.55 23.24 -6.11
CA ASP A 181 13.42 23.71 -4.73
C ASP A 181 14.61 23.33 -3.84
N GLY A 182 15.67 22.72 -4.41
CA GLY A 182 16.91 22.35 -3.71
C GLY A 182 16.91 20.98 -3.03
N ALA A 183 15.78 20.28 -3.03
CA ALA A 183 15.67 18.88 -2.60
C ALA A 183 16.00 17.90 -3.74
N GLU A 184 16.20 16.62 -3.41
CA GLU A 184 16.30 15.58 -4.42
C GLU A 184 15.00 14.76 -4.53
N ARG A 185 14.62 14.46 -5.77
CA ARG A 185 13.52 13.54 -6.09
C ARG A 185 14.08 12.19 -6.52
N LEU A 186 13.48 11.11 -6.02
CA LEU A 186 13.87 9.75 -6.39
C LEU A 186 13.51 9.44 -7.85
N ALA A 187 14.51 9.03 -8.61
CA ALA A 187 14.38 8.56 -9.98
C ALA A 187 14.87 7.12 -10.12
N CYS A 188 14.29 6.38 -11.06
CA CYS A 188 14.63 4.99 -11.32
C CYS A 188 14.76 4.74 -12.82
N LEU A 189 15.85 4.09 -13.21
CA LEU A 189 16.01 3.50 -14.52
C LEU A 189 15.86 1.98 -14.41
N ALA A 190 14.86 1.43 -15.08
CA ALA A 190 14.55 0.00 -15.05
C ALA A 190 14.78 -0.66 -16.42
N VAL A 191 15.33 -1.87 -16.39
CA VAL A 191 15.56 -2.73 -17.56
C VAL A 191 14.59 -3.91 -17.49
N PRO A 192 13.76 -4.15 -18.51
CA PRO A 192 12.79 -5.24 -18.51
C PRO A 192 13.47 -6.61 -18.64
N ASN A 193 12.92 -7.61 -17.94
CA ASN A 193 13.37 -9.00 -18.08
C ASN A 193 12.75 -9.66 -19.32
N VAL A 194 13.29 -9.34 -20.50
CA VAL A 194 12.81 -9.87 -21.79
C VAL A 194 12.88 -11.40 -21.89
N GLN A 195 13.76 -12.04 -21.12
CA GLN A 195 13.89 -13.51 -21.09
C GLN A 195 12.72 -14.18 -20.36
N ALA A 196 12.11 -13.51 -19.39
CA ALA A 196 10.97 -14.04 -18.64
C ALA A 196 9.69 -14.12 -19.49
N ALA A 197 9.58 -13.33 -20.55
CA ALA A 197 8.45 -13.37 -21.49
C ALA A 197 8.89 -12.92 -22.89
N PRO A 198 9.53 -13.81 -23.67
CA PRO A 198 10.05 -13.48 -25.00
C PRO A 198 8.92 -13.10 -25.97
N GLY A 199 9.20 -12.16 -26.88
CA GLY A 199 8.24 -11.67 -27.88
C GLY A 199 7.29 -10.56 -27.40
N ARG A 200 7.42 -10.11 -26.15
CA ARG A 200 6.65 -8.99 -25.60
C ARG A 200 7.16 -7.65 -26.14
N ARG A 201 6.23 -6.76 -26.53
CA ARG A 201 6.54 -5.41 -27.04
C ARG A 201 7.07 -4.50 -25.93
N ALA A 202 7.92 -3.54 -26.29
CA ALA A 202 8.49 -2.54 -25.38
C ALA A 202 7.44 -1.79 -24.54
N THR A 203 6.31 -1.43 -25.16
CA THR A 203 5.19 -0.73 -24.48
C THR A 203 4.57 -1.59 -23.38
N GLU A 204 4.37 -2.88 -23.63
CA GLU A 204 3.80 -3.80 -22.63
C GLU A 204 4.76 -4.03 -21.46
N TRP A 205 6.07 -4.03 -21.71
CA TRP A 205 7.06 -4.07 -20.63
C TRP A 205 7.00 -2.82 -19.76
N ARG A 206 6.99 -1.64 -20.39
CA ARG A 206 6.90 -0.35 -19.70
C ARG A 206 5.65 -0.27 -18.81
N GLU A 207 4.48 -0.59 -19.36
CA GLU A 207 3.21 -0.58 -18.62
C GLU A 207 3.24 -1.49 -17.38
N ARG A 208 3.79 -2.71 -17.51
CA ARG A 208 3.87 -3.66 -16.39
C ARG A 208 4.85 -3.22 -15.31
N ILE A 209 5.98 -2.64 -15.70
CA ILE A 209 6.98 -2.10 -14.76
C ILE A 209 6.43 -0.87 -14.05
N GLU A 210 5.79 0.04 -14.76
CA GLU A 210 5.09 1.21 -14.17
C GLU A 210 4.02 0.77 -13.16
N ALA A 211 3.19 -0.22 -13.52
CA ALA A 211 2.20 -0.78 -12.62
C ALA A 211 2.83 -1.45 -11.38
N HIS A 212 3.97 -2.13 -11.54
CA HIS A 212 4.71 -2.70 -10.42
C HIS A 212 5.26 -1.63 -9.47
N VAL A 213 5.98 -0.64 -10.01
CA VAL A 213 6.54 0.48 -9.22
C VAL A 213 5.42 1.25 -8.52
N ARG A 214 4.31 1.53 -9.20
CA ARG A 214 3.15 2.21 -8.59
C ARG A 214 2.57 1.42 -7.40
N ARG A 215 2.42 0.11 -7.55
CA ARG A 215 1.90 -0.78 -6.49
C ARG A 215 2.83 -0.82 -5.28
N THR A 216 4.13 -0.95 -5.51
CA THR A 216 5.12 -0.95 -4.43
C THR A 216 5.15 0.41 -3.72
N ALA A 217 5.11 1.52 -4.47
CA ALA A 217 5.12 2.88 -3.91
C ALA A 217 3.93 3.17 -2.98
N ALA A 218 2.75 2.59 -3.24
CA ALA A 218 1.53 2.82 -2.44
C ALA A 218 1.68 2.40 -0.97
N GLY A 219 2.52 1.40 -0.69
CA GLY A 219 2.80 0.92 0.67
C GLY A 219 3.94 1.65 1.39
N LEU A 220 4.63 2.58 0.73
CA LEU A 220 5.84 3.23 1.25
C LEU A 220 5.58 4.68 1.71
N PRO A 221 6.36 5.20 2.68
CA PRO A 221 6.38 6.63 3.00
C PRO A 221 6.74 7.50 1.79
N THR A 222 6.29 8.75 1.77
CA THR A 222 6.45 9.68 0.63
C THR A 222 7.89 9.83 0.17
N HIS A 223 8.84 9.96 1.09
CA HIS A 223 10.28 10.12 0.80
C HIS A 223 10.93 8.85 0.19
N LYS A 224 10.28 7.68 0.27
CA LYS A 224 10.76 6.42 -0.33
C LYS A 224 10.11 6.09 -1.68
N ARG A 225 9.26 6.98 -2.21
CA ARG A 225 8.53 6.73 -3.47
C ARG A 225 9.31 7.23 -4.66
N ILE A 226 9.56 6.35 -5.63
CA ILE A 226 10.09 6.72 -6.95
C ILE A 226 9.11 7.69 -7.64
N ARG A 227 9.61 8.88 -7.99
CA ARG A 227 8.85 9.95 -8.67
C ARG A 227 9.08 9.98 -10.17
N VAL A 228 10.26 9.59 -10.61
CA VAL A 228 10.64 9.51 -12.02
C VAL A 228 10.96 8.06 -12.35
N LEU A 229 10.32 7.51 -13.37
CA LEU A 229 10.59 6.17 -13.85
C LEU A 229 10.83 6.22 -15.35
N HIS A 230 12.00 5.73 -15.76
CA HIS A 230 12.32 5.45 -17.15
C HIS A 230 12.55 3.96 -17.34
N VAL A 231 12.03 3.45 -18.45
CA VAL A 231 12.23 2.05 -18.87
C VAL A 231 12.96 2.06 -20.19
N GLN A 232 14.16 1.47 -20.19
CA GLN A 232 15.01 1.36 -21.37
C GLN A 232 15.25 -0.11 -21.71
N GLU A 233 15.54 -0.36 -22.99
CA GLU A 233 16.07 -1.63 -23.45
C GLU A 233 17.60 -1.60 -23.40
N GLY A 234 18.22 -2.73 -23.07
CA GLY A 234 19.68 -2.84 -22.91
C GLY A 234 20.13 -2.75 -21.45
N GLU A 235 21.39 -3.11 -21.21
CA GLU A 235 21.96 -3.21 -19.87
C GLU A 235 22.24 -1.83 -19.27
N LEU A 236 22.23 -1.74 -17.94
CA LEU A 236 22.69 -0.53 -17.25
C LEU A 236 24.21 -0.36 -17.42
N PRO A 237 24.75 0.87 -17.38
CA PRO A 237 26.19 1.09 -17.41
C PRO A 237 26.90 0.35 -16.27
N ARG A 238 27.96 -0.42 -16.58
CA ARG A 238 28.68 -1.26 -15.62
C ARG A 238 30.18 -0.97 -15.59
N THR A 239 30.78 -1.24 -14.43
CA THR A 239 32.24 -1.33 -14.24
C THR A 239 32.79 -2.66 -14.79
N PRO A 240 34.11 -2.81 -14.96
CA PRO A 240 34.72 -4.10 -15.31
C PRO A 240 34.39 -5.24 -14.33
N THR A 241 34.09 -4.91 -13.06
CA THR A 241 33.63 -5.86 -12.02
C THR A 241 32.12 -6.14 -12.08
N ARG A 242 31.45 -5.72 -13.16
CA ARG A 242 29.99 -5.83 -13.39
C ARG A 242 29.11 -5.04 -12.42
N LYS A 243 29.65 -4.17 -11.55
CA LYS A 243 28.83 -3.27 -10.71
C LYS A 243 28.22 -2.14 -11.54
N VAL A 244 26.96 -1.80 -11.28
CA VAL A 244 26.27 -0.67 -11.94
C VAL A 244 26.95 0.66 -11.59
N ARG A 245 27.17 1.52 -12.58
CA ARG A 245 27.73 2.87 -12.41
C ARG A 245 26.61 3.87 -12.18
N ARG A 246 26.21 4.05 -10.93
CA ARG A 246 25.08 4.90 -10.53
C ARG A 246 25.20 6.37 -11.00
N GLY A 247 26.40 6.94 -10.95
CA GLY A 247 26.64 8.30 -11.46
C GLY A 247 26.35 8.45 -12.96
N GLU A 248 26.67 7.45 -13.78
CA GLU A 248 26.32 7.46 -15.21
C GLU A 248 24.82 7.29 -15.42
N VAL A 249 24.16 6.46 -14.61
CA VAL A 249 22.70 6.33 -14.62
C VAL A 249 22.00 7.64 -14.24
N ALA A 250 22.53 8.37 -13.25
CA ALA A 250 22.01 9.68 -12.86
C ALA A 250 22.10 10.68 -14.02
N THR A 251 23.25 10.74 -14.72
CA THR A 251 23.42 11.58 -15.92
C THR A 251 22.45 11.19 -17.03
N LEU A 252 22.27 9.90 -17.30
CA LEU A 252 21.31 9.41 -18.30
C LEU A 252 19.87 9.81 -17.94
N LEU A 253 19.45 9.60 -16.70
CA LEU A 253 18.12 9.97 -16.22
C LEU A 253 17.91 11.50 -16.27
N ALA A 254 18.91 12.28 -15.89
CA ALA A 254 18.85 13.74 -16.00
C ALA A 254 18.70 14.20 -17.46
N ALA A 255 19.43 13.58 -18.40
CA ALA A 255 19.31 13.87 -19.82
C ALA A 255 17.92 13.48 -20.38
N LEU A 256 17.41 12.30 -20.02
CA LEU A 256 16.06 11.85 -20.40
C LEU A 256 14.95 12.77 -19.87
N GLU A 257 15.13 13.31 -18.65
CA GLU A 257 14.21 14.29 -18.06
C GLU A 257 14.36 15.67 -18.71
N ALA A 258 15.57 16.09 -19.08
CA ALA A 258 15.81 17.35 -19.78
C ALA A 258 15.25 17.33 -21.22
N ASP A 259 15.33 16.20 -21.91
CA ASP A 259 14.71 16.00 -23.23
C ASP A 259 13.18 15.92 -23.15
N ARG A 260 12.63 15.52 -21.98
CA ARG A 260 11.19 15.58 -21.68
C ARG A 260 10.73 16.95 -21.17
N ALA A 261 11.63 17.77 -20.62
CA ALA A 261 11.31 19.15 -20.27
C ALA A 261 10.87 19.87 -21.55
N PRO A 262 9.79 20.67 -21.50
CA PRO A 262 9.06 21.04 -22.70
C PRO A 262 9.92 21.88 -23.66
N ARG A 263 10.51 21.24 -24.67
CA ARG A 263 10.70 21.86 -26.01
C ARG A 263 9.36 21.87 -26.73
N ALA A 264 8.42 22.60 -26.16
CA ALA A 264 7.24 23.09 -26.85
C ALA A 264 6.59 24.13 -25.93
N THR A 265 6.71 25.39 -26.32
CA THR A 265 5.51 26.21 -26.47
C THR A 265 4.52 25.45 -27.36
N THR A 266 3.87 24.41 -26.81
CA THR A 266 2.60 23.99 -27.36
C THR A 266 1.71 25.18 -27.09
N GLN A 267 1.31 25.90 -28.15
CA GLN A 267 0.25 26.88 -28.04
C GLN A 267 -0.97 26.13 -27.49
N VAL A 268 -1.14 26.17 -26.18
CA VAL A 268 -2.35 25.70 -25.53
C VAL A 268 -3.43 26.61 -26.07
N VAL A 269 -4.33 26.04 -26.86
CA VAL A 269 -5.46 26.79 -27.41
C VAL A 269 -6.25 27.31 -26.20
N PRO A 270 -6.46 28.64 -26.05
CA PRO A 270 -7.17 29.20 -24.89
C PRO A 270 -8.51 28.51 -24.59
N SER A 271 -9.16 27.98 -25.63
CA SER A 271 -10.42 27.23 -25.54
C SER A 271 -10.34 25.90 -24.77
N ALA A 272 -9.18 25.23 -24.71
CA ALA A 272 -9.03 23.95 -24.01
C ALA A 272 -8.94 24.14 -22.49
N VAL A 273 -8.23 25.20 -22.05
CA VAL A 273 -8.14 25.57 -20.64
C VAL A 273 -9.49 26.09 -20.15
N GLU A 274 -10.15 26.99 -20.90
CA GLU A 274 -11.49 27.48 -20.57
C GLU A 274 -12.56 26.38 -20.54
N TRP A 275 -12.39 25.34 -21.36
CA TRP A 275 -13.24 24.15 -21.31
C TRP A 275 -12.99 23.33 -20.05
N LEU A 276 -11.73 23.03 -19.72
CA LEU A 276 -11.40 22.26 -18.54
C LEU A 276 -11.74 23.00 -17.23
N GLU A 277 -11.56 24.33 -17.19
CA GLU A 277 -11.96 25.18 -16.06
C GLU A 277 -13.45 25.07 -15.76
N ARG A 278 -14.31 24.95 -16.77
CA ARG A 278 -15.77 24.74 -16.59
C ARG A 278 -16.11 23.37 -16.02
N ILE A 279 -15.27 22.37 -16.24
CA ILE A 279 -15.43 21.00 -15.71
C ILE A 279 -14.85 20.90 -14.30
N VAL A 280 -13.69 21.50 -14.05
CA VAL A 280 -12.98 21.45 -12.77
C VAL A 280 -13.61 22.35 -11.72
N ALA A 281 -14.05 23.56 -12.07
CA ALA A 281 -14.58 24.53 -11.11
C ALA A 281 -15.76 24.01 -10.25
N PRO A 282 -16.75 23.30 -10.81
CA PRO A 282 -17.80 22.66 -10.01
C PRO A 282 -17.30 21.55 -9.06
N LEU A 283 -16.21 20.85 -9.43
CA LEU A 283 -15.63 19.76 -8.64
C LEU A 283 -14.91 20.29 -7.40
N VAL A 284 -14.20 21.41 -7.55
CA VAL A 284 -13.42 22.04 -6.48
C VAL A 284 -14.20 23.13 -5.73
N GLY A 285 -15.41 23.47 -6.17
CA GLY A 285 -16.31 24.41 -5.50
C GLY A 285 -15.93 25.88 -5.68
N CYS A 286 -15.25 26.24 -6.77
CA CYS A 286 -14.89 27.62 -7.10
C CYS A 286 -15.60 28.10 -8.39
N ARG A 287 -15.44 29.37 -8.76
CA ARG A 287 -15.91 29.85 -10.07
C ARG A 287 -14.82 29.57 -11.13
N PRO A 288 -15.16 29.30 -12.41
CA PRO A 288 -14.16 29.07 -13.45
C PRO A 288 -13.11 30.18 -13.56
N ARG A 289 -13.53 31.45 -13.37
CA ARG A 289 -12.66 32.63 -13.38
C ARG A 289 -11.61 32.69 -12.25
N ASP A 290 -11.76 31.86 -11.22
CA ASP A 290 -10.86 31.79 -10.07
C ASP A 290 -9.73 30.76 -10.31
N LEU A 291 -9.86 29.93 -11.35
CA LEU A 291 -8.84 28.97 -11.76
C LEU A 291 -7.81 29.66 -12.66
N ARG A 292 -6.55 29.20 -12.57
CA ARG A 292 -5.47 29.65 -13.45
C ARG A 292 -4.76 28.44 -14.04
N PRO A 293 -4.23 28.52 -15.27
CA PRO A 293 -3.50 27.42 -15.90
C PRO A 293 -2.32 26.90 -15.06
N GLY A 294 -1.61 27.79 -14.36
CA GLY A 294 -0.48 27.42 -13.48
C GLY A 294 -0.88 26.95 -12.08
N ALA A 295 -2.18 26.85 -11.76
CA ALA A 295 -2.63 26.43 -10.43
C ALA A 295 -2.31 24.94 -10.19
N SER A 296 -1.72 24.66 -9.03
CA SER A 296 -1.40 23.30 -8.60
C SER A 296 -2.68 22.49 -8.36
N LEU A 297 -2.76 21.29 -8.94
CA LEU A 297 -3.94 20.42 -8.79
C LEU A 297 -4.14 19.97 -7.33
N ASP A 298 -3.06 19.69 -6.61
CA ASP A 298 -3.10 19.35 -5.18
C ASP A 298 -3.63 20.50 -4.33
N GLN A 299 -3.22 21.75 -4.62
CA GLN A 299 -3.69 22.95 -3.92
C GLN A 299 -5.15 23.29 -4.24
N LEU A 300 -5.63 22.90 -5.43
CA LEU A 300 -7.04 23.03 -5.82
C LEU A 300 -7.94 21.96 -5.18
N GLY A 301 -7.39 21.02 -4.40
CA GLY A 301 -8.16 19.98 -3.73
C GLY A 301 -8.60 18.83 -4.64
N LEU A 302 -7.97 18.68 -5.82
CA LEU A 302 -8.08 17.47 -6.64
C LEU A 302 -7.25 16.36 -6.01
N ASP A 303 -7.78 15.77 -4.95
CA ASP A 303 -7.20 14.60 -4.29
C ASP A 303 -7.59 13.28 -5.00
N SER A 304 -7.23 12.13 -4.43
CA SER A 304 -7.55 10.81 -5.00
C SER A 304 -9.04 10.57 -5.29
N LEU A 305 -9.95 11.30 -4.64
CA LEU A 305 -11.39 11.28 -4.92
C LEU A 305 -11.75 12.30 -6.01
N GLY A 306 -11.14 13.49 -5.96
CA GLY A 306 -11.31 14.54 -6.98
C GLY A 306 -11.01 14.06 -8.40
N TYR A 307 -9.97 13.23 -8.59
CA TYR A 307 -9.66 12.68 -9.92
C TYR A 307 -10.70 11.68 -10.46
N VAL A 308 -11.38 10.94 -9.58
CA VAL A 308 -12.47 10.03 -10.00
C VAL A 308 -13.67 10.83 -10.50
N GLU A 309 -13.93 11.94 -9.84
CA GLU A 309 -15.02 12.83 -10.20
C GLU A 309 -14.69 13.63 -11.46
N LEU A 310 -13.42 13.99 -11.63
CA LEU A 310 -12.91 14.56 -12.88
C LEU A 310 -13.12 13.61 -14.05
N VAL A 311 -12.78 12.32 -13.90
CA VAL A 311 -13.07 11.29 -14.91
C VAL A 311 -14.56 11.22 -15.22
N ALA A 312 -15.41 11.12 -14.19
CA ALA A 312 -16.85 11.06 -14.40
C ALA A 312 -17.43 12.34 -15.03
N ALA A 313 -16.87 13.51 -14.72
CA ALA A 313 -17.29 14.79 -15.29
C ALA A 313 -16.82 14.95 -16.74
N LEU A 314 -15.63 14.44 -17.08
CA LEU A 314 -15.13 14.35 -18.45
C LEU A 314 -16.00 13.41 -19.30
N GLU A 315 -16.35 12.23 -18.78
CA GLU A 315 -17.28 11.28 -19.41
C GLU A 315 -18.66 11.90 -19.64
N ALA A 316 -19.20 12.60 -18.64
CA ALA A 316 -20.48 13.31 -18.76
C ALA A 316 -20.44 14.47 -19.77
N ALA A 317 -19.26 15.05 -20.00
CA ALA A 317 -19.02 16.05 -21.04
C ALA A 317 -18.77 15.43 -22.43
N GLY A 318 -18.88 14.10 -22.56
CA GLY A 318 -18.70 13.37 -23.81
C GLY A 318 -17.23 13.13 -24.19
N TYR A 319 -16.32 13.27 -23.24
CA TYR A 319 -14.89 13.00 -23.41
C TYR A 319 -14.55 11.63 -22.83
N GLU A 320 -13.75 10.81 -23.53
CA GLU A 320 -13.20 9.57 -22.96
C GLU A 320 -11.88 9.88 -22.23
N PRO A 321 -11.87 9.96 -20.89
CA PRO A 321 -10.69 10.38 -20.16
C PRO A 321 -9.61 9.28 -20.15
N PRO A 322 -8.32 9.66 -20.13
CA PRO A 322 -7.25 8.72 -19.84
C PRO A 322 -7.40 8.17 -18.40
N PRO A 323 -6.72 7.07 -18.06
CA PRO A 323 -6.75 6.50 -16.72
C PRO A 323 -6.48 7.54 -15.63
N VAL A 324 -7.14 7.39 -14.47
CA VAL A 324 -7.04 8.31 -13.32
C VAL A 324 -5.59 8.61 -12.95
N GLU A 325 -4.69 7.65 -13.14
CA GLU A 325 -3.29 7.78 -12.79
C GLU A 325 -2.50 8.67 -13.76
N THR A 326 -2.92 8.74 -15.02
CA THR A 326 -2.38 9.67 -16.02
C THR A 326 -2.85 11.10 -15.74
N LEU A 327 -4.08 11.25 -15.21
CA LEU A 327 -4.59 12.55 -14.75
C LEU A 327 -3.90 12.99 -13.46
N ALA A 328 -3.69 12.07 -12.53
CA ALA A 328 -3.06 12.30 -11.23
C ALA A 328 -1.54 12.55 -11.29
N SER A 329 -0.89 12.26 -12.42
CA SER A 329 0.53 12.57 -12.63
C SER A 329 0.79 14.02 -13.05
N GLN A 330 -0.26 14.79 -13.37
CA GLN A 330 -0.13 16.18 -13.79
C GLN A 330 -0.01 17.12 -12.58
N ARG A 331 0.83 18.16 -12.69
CA ARG A 331 1.09 19.09 -11.59
C ARG A 331 0.16 20.30 -11.62
N SER A 332 -0.28 20.71 -12.81
CA SER A 332 -1.04 21.94 -13.01
C SER A 332 -2.26 21.76 -13.92
N LEU A 333 -3.20 22.70 -13.84
CA LEU A 333 -4.37 22.74 -14.72
C LEU A 333 -4.00 22.87 -16.21
N GLY A 334 -2.91 23.56 -16.52
CA GLY A 334 -2.38 23.72 -17.87
C GLY A 334 -1.80 22.43 -18.43
N GLU A 335 -1.08 21.66 -17.62
CA GLU A 335 -0.59 20.31 -18.00
C GLU A 335 -1.75 19.34 -18.23
N LEU A 336 -2.76 19.40 -17.35
CA LEU A 336 -3.98 18.61 -17.47
C LEU A 336 -4.77 18.98 -18.75
N ALA A 337 -4.85 20.27 -19.09
CA ALA A 337 -5.49 20.72 -20.33
C ALA A 337 -4.71 20.32 -21.59
N ALA A 338 -3.37 20.26 -21.52
CA ALA A 338 -2.52 19.86 -22.63
C ALA A 338 -2.71 18.38 -23.02
N ILE A 339 -3.02 17.51 -22.06
CA ILE A 339 -3.32 16.09 -22.32
C ILE A 339 -4.79 15.84 -22.66
N LEU A 340 -5.69 16.81 -22.41
CA LEU A 340 -7.14 16.72 -22.63
C LEU A 340 -7.61 17.61 -23.79
N VAL A 341 -7.00 17.49 -24.97
CA VAL A 341 -7.32 18.34 -26.14
C VAL A 341 -8.77 18.10 -26.63
N PRO A 342 -9.60 19.14 -26.81
CA PRO A 342 -10.95 19.00 -27.33
C PRO A 342 -10.95 18.51 -28.78
N GLY A 343 -11.65 17.40 -29.07
CA GLY A 343 -11.83 16.87 -30.43
C GLY A 343 -10.75 15.88 -30.91
N GLY A 344 -9.74 15.57 -30.10
CA GLY A 344 -8.81 14.48 -30.36
C GLY A 344 -9.40 13.15 -29.89
N THR A 345 -9.63 12.21 -30.79
CA THR A 345 -9.81 10.81 -30.42
C THR A 345 -8.51 10.33 -29.77
N ALA A 346 -8.53 10.12 -28.46
CA ALA A 346 -7.37 9.59 -27.75
C ALA A 346 -6.96 8.27 -28.39
N THR A 347 -5.67 8.16 -28.74
CA THR A 347 -5.06 6.92 -29.23
C THR A 347 -5.26 5.83 -28.18
N ARG A 348 -6.01 4.80 -28.58
CA ARG A 348 -6.32 3.62 -27.79
C ARG A 348 -5.04 3.04 -27.16
N PRO A 349 -4.97 2.86 -25.83
CA PRO A 349 -3.95 2.01 -25.22
C PRO A 349 -4.03 0.62 -25.85
N ALA A 350 -2.86 0.03 -26.10
CA ALA A 350 -2.73 -1.21 -26.83
C ALA A 350 -3.24 -2.40 -26.00
N ALA A 351 -4.34 -3.00 -26.47
CA ALA A 351 -4.87 -4.31 -26.09
C ALA A 351 -5.28 -4.50 -24.61
N PRO A 352 -6.40 -5.21 -24.35
CA PRO A 352 -6.75 -5.58 -23.00
C PRO A 352 -5.65 -6.48 -22.42
N VAL A 353 -5.09 -6.09 -21.27
CA VAL A 353 -4.38 -7.02 -20.39
C VAL A 353 -5.28 -8.23 -20.24
N PRO A 354 -4.82 -9.46 -20.53
CA PRO A 354 -5.66 -10.64 -20.42
C PRO A 354 -6.16 -10.71 -18.97
N ARG A 355 -7.47 -10.51 -18.80
CA ARG A 355 -8.14 -10.93 -17.57
C ARG A 355 -7.81 -12.40 -17.42
N ALA A 356 -7.24 -12.77 -16.29
CA ALA A 356 -7.10 -14.16 -15.93
C ALA A 356 -8.51 -14.70 -15.63
N ASP A 357 -9.28 -14.94 -16.69
CA ASP A 357 -10.56 -15.63 -16.69
C ASP A 357 -10.29 -17.11 -16.44
N HIS A 358 -9.89 -17.42 -15.21
CA HIS A 358 -10.14 -18.72 -14.62
C HIS A 358 -11.09 -18.51 -13.44
N GLU A 359 -12.23 -17.86 -13.71
CA GLU A 359 -13.39 -18.01 -12.85
C GLU A 359 -13.92 -19.42 -13.04
N ILE A 360 -13.74 -20.27 -12.03
CA ILE A 360 -14.45 -21.52 -11.94
C ILE A 360 -15.93 -21.15 -11.77
N ALA A 361 -16.70 -21.21 -12.86
CA ALA A 361 -18.14 -20.98 -12.83
C ALA A 361 -18.80 -22.04 -11.94
N VAL A 362 -19.12 -21.69 -10.70
CA VAL A 362 -19.76 -22.60 -9.76
C VAL A 362 -21.24 -22.76 -10.16
N PRO A 363 -21.72 -23.98 -10.47
CA PRO A 363 -23.12 -24.21 -10.81
C PRO A 363 -24.07 -23.64 -9.74
N PRO A 364 -25.21 -23.01 -10.10
CA PRO A 364 -26.10 -22.33 -9.17
C PRO A 364 -26.57 -23.19 -7.98
N LEU A 365 -26.76 -24.50 -8.21
CA LEU A 365 -27.14 -25.47 -7.18
C LEU A 365 -26.00 -25.69 -6.17
N LEU A 366 -24.77 -25.88 -6.65
CA LEU A 366 -23.58 -26.02 -5.80
C LEU A 366 -23.32 -24.72 -5.04
N ALA A 367 -23.50 -23.57 -5.69
CA ALA A 367 -23.43 -22.23 -5.11
C ALA A 367 -24.43 -22.08 -3.93
N ALA A 368 -25.66 -22.56 -4.11
CA ALA A 368 -26.70 -22.53 -3.08
C ALA A 368 -26.39 -23.50 -1.92
N LEU A 369 -25.93 -24.71 -2.21
CA LEU A 369 -25.57 -25.71 -1.20
C LEU A 369 -24.37 -25.27 -0.36
N GLY A 370 -23.32 -24.75 -0.97
CA GLY A 370 -22.16 -24.25 -0.24
C GLY A 370 -22.48 -23.00 0.59
N ARG A 371 -23.34 -22.08 0.12
CA ARG A 371 -23.84 -20.95 0.94
C ARG A 371 -24.60 -21.44 2.16
N ARG A 372 -25.38 -22.52 2.03
CA ARG A 372 -26.12 -23.13 3.14
C ARG A 372 -25.20 -23.83 4.12
N GLY A 373 -24.22 -24.60 3.64
CA GLY A 373 -23.21 -25.26 4.47
C GLY A 373 -22.34 -24.25 5.22
N TYR A 374 -21.92 -23.17 4.57
CA TYR A 374 -21.16 -22.11 5.20
C TYR A 374 -21.95 -21.36 6.28
N ARG A 375 -23.23 -21.07 6.04
CA ARG A 375 -24.12 -20.52 7.08
C ARG A 375 -24.27 -21.44 8.28
N MET A 376 -24.31 -22.75 8.06
CA MET A 376 -24.35 -23.72 9.16
C MET A 376 -23.05 -23.67 9.97
N ALA A 377 -21.90 -23.65 9.30
CA ALA A 377 -20.59 -23.53 9.93
C ALA A 377 -20.46 -22.23 10.73
N GLU A 378 -20.91 -21.09 10.20
CA GLU A 378 -20.93 -19.82 10.95
C GLU A 378 -21.86 -19.86 12.15
N ARG A 379 -23.06 -20.43 12.01
CA ARG A 379 -23.98 -20.55 13.15
C ARG A 379 -23.40 -21.43 14.25
N LEU A 380 -22.68 -22.49 13.89
CA LEU A 380 -21.98 -23.36 14.86
C LEU A 380 -20.80 -22.64 15.50
N LEU A 381 -20.00 -21.92 14.72
CA LEU A 381 -18.87 -21.14 15.23
C LEU A 381 -19.36 -20.03 16.17
N TYR A 382 -20.25 -19.16 15.71
CA TYR A 382 -20.68 -18.01 16.48
C TYR A 382 -21.69 -18.37 17.57
N GLY A 383 -22.62 -19.28 17.32
CA GLY A 383 -23.62 -19.70 18.31
C GLY A 383 -23.10 -20.74 19.31
N GLY A 384 -22.26 -21.68 18.87
CA GLY A 384 -21.73 -22.75 19.72
C GLY A 384 -20.40 -22.39 20.38
N VAL A 385 -19.41 -21.96 19.58
CA VAL A 385 -18.04 -21.69 20.08
C VAL A 385 -17.90 -20.29 20.68
N LEU A 386 -18.42 -19.24 20.01
CA LEU A 386 -18.22 -17.82 20.37
C LEU A 386 -19.42 -17.16 21.10
N GLN A 387 -20.43 -17.94 21.53
CA GLN A 387 -21.61 -17.48 22.29
C GLN A 387 -22.13 -16.10 21.87
N ALA A 388 -22.33 -15.91 20.57
CA ALA A 388 -22.62 -14.62 19.97
C ALA A 388 -23.99 -14.09 20.43
N ARG A 389 -24.01 -12.85 20.92
CA ARG A 389 -25.24 -12.12 21.24
C ARG A 389 -25.50 -11.04 20.20
N VAL A 390 -26.73 -11.00 19.68
CA VAL A 390 -27.15 -10.01 18.70
C VAL A 390 -28.32 -9.20 19.26
N ARG A 391 -28.20 -7.87 19.25
CA ARG A 391 -29.26 -6.94 19.66
C ARG A 391 -29.64 -6.00 18.52
N GLY A 392 -30.91 -5.56 18.51
CA GLY A 392 -31.38 -4.55 17.56
C GLY A 392 -31.72 -5.07 16.15
N ARG A 393 -31.95 -6.38 15.98
CA ARG A 393 -32.31 -6.98 14.68
C ARG A 393 -33.55 -6.34 14.02
N MET A 394 -34.45 -5.76 14.81
CA MET A 394 -35.61 -5.01 14.32
C MET A 394 -35.24 -3.79 13.46
N HIS A 395 -34.02 -3.27 13.57
CA HIS A 395 -33.55 -2.12 12.78
C HIS A 395 -33.01 -2.50 11.40
N VAL A 396 -32.87 -3.79 11.08
CA VAL A 396 -32.36 -4.22 9.78
C VAL A 396 -33.43 -3.97 8.71
N PRO A 397 -33.12 -3.25 7.62
CA PRO A 397 -34.05 -3.07 6.50
C PRO A 397 -34.45 -4.42 5.88
N ARG A 398 -35.74 -4.56 5.58
CA ARG A 398 -36.30 -5.77 4.96
C ARG A 398 -36.18 -5.78 3.43
N GLU A 399 -36.07 -4.60 2.83
CA GLU A 399 -36.06 -4.40 1.38
C GLU A 399 -35.00 -3.36 0.99
N GLY A 400 -34.48 -3.49 -0.23
CA GLY A 400 -33.50 -2.58 -0.83
C GLY A 400 -32.04 -2.81 -0.39
N PRO A 401 -31.07 -2.35 -1.19
CA PRO A 401 -29.66 -2.33 -0.81
C PRO A 401 -29.40 -1.27 0.26
N PHE A 402 -28.49 -1.56 1.18
CA PHE A 402 -28.03 -0.60 2.18
C PHE A 402 -26.55 -0.76 2.49
N LEU A 403 -25.95 0.29 3.05
CA LEU A 403 -24.61 0.25 3.59
C LEU A 403 -24.65 -0.24 5.04
N VAL A 404 -23.74 -1.12 5.41
CA VAL A 404 -23.49 -1.47 6.82
C VAL A 404 -22.18 -0.82 7.23
N ALA A 405 -22.23 0.03 8.26
CA ALA A 405 -21.06 0.71 8.80
C ALA A 405 -20.76 0.17 10.21
N ALA A 406 -19.66 -0.54 10.36
CA ALA A 406 -19.25 -1.16 11.62
C ALA A 406 -17.84 -0.72 12.06
N ASN A 407 -17.58 -0.77 13.36
CA ASN A 407 -16.22 -0.66 13.91
C ASN A 407 -15.40 -1.92 13.59
N HIS A 408 -14.06 -1.79 13.52
CA HIS A 408 -13.18 -2.91 13.13
C HIS A 408 -12.22 -3.29 14.25
N LEU A 409 -12.43 -4.44 14.86
CA LEU A 409 -11.72 -4.94 16.04
C LEU A 409 -10.95 -6.24 15.80
N SER A 410 -11.42 -7.11 14.91
CA SER A 410 -10.82 -8.44 14.70
C SER A 410 -11.14 -9.04 13.33
N HIS A 411 -10.61 -10.24 13.07
CA HIS A 411 -10.99 -11.05 11.90
C HIS A 411 -12.39 -11.67 12.00
N LEU A 412 -13.01 -11.66 13.20
CA LEU A 412 -14.35 -12.22 13.42
C LEU A 412 -15.48 -11.25 13.06
N ASP A 413 -15.17 -10.01 12.71
CA ASP A 413 -16.16 -8.94 12.61
C ASP A 413 -17.13 -9.14 11.44
N ALA A 414 -16.61 -9.41 10.25
CA ALA A 414 -17.42 -9.57 9.04
C ALA A 414 -18.42 -10.74 9.17
N GLY A 415 -17.97 -11.88 9.72
CA GLY A 415 -18.84 -13.02 9.97
C GLY A 415 -19.89 -12.74 11.05
N LEU A 416 -19.51 -12.03 12.11
CA LEU A 416 -20.44 -11.64 13.17
C LEU A 416 -21.49 -10.64 12.66
N VAL A 417 -21.11 -9.66 11.85
CA VAL A 417 -22.02 -8.71 11.20
C VAL A 417 -23.02 -9.48 10.34
N ARG A 418 -22.54 -10.39 9.47
CA ARG A 418 -23.43 -11.15 8.60
C ARG A 418 -24.40 -12.03 9.39
N LEU A 419 -23.93 -12.71 10.43
CA LEU A 419 -24.81 -13.46 11.34
C LEU A 419 -25.88 -12.55 11.96
N ALA A 420 -25.48 -11.35 12.39
CA ALA A 420 -26.38 -10.40 13.03
C ALA A 420 -27.49 -9.92 12.08
N LEU A 421 -27.18 -9.71 10.80
CA LEU A 421 -28.16 -9.33 9.76
C LEU A 421 -29.16 -10.43 9.38
N GLY A 422 -28.90 -11.70 9.72
CA GLY A 422 -29.83 -12.79 9.42
C GLY A 422 -30.01 -12.99 7.92
N ALA A 423 -31.26 -13.01 7.44
CA ALA A 423 -31.56 -13.22 6.02
C ALA A 423 -30.99 -12.12 5.11
N SER A 424 -30.96 -10.87 5.57
CA SER A 424 -30.36 -9.75 4.82
C SER A 424 -28.83 -9.90 4.66
N GLY A 425 -28.20 -10.72 5.52
CA GLY A 425 -26.79 -11.08 5.40
C GLY A 425 -26.45 -11.93 4.18
N ASP A 426 -27.43 -12.58 3.53
CA ASP A 426 -27.21 -13.37 2.32
C ASP A 426 -26.90 -12.50 1.10
N ARG A 427 -27.28 -11.22 1.15
CA ARG A 427 -27.00 -10.21 0.11
C ARG A 427 -25.96 -9.19 0.58
N LEU A 428 -25.18 -9.53 1.61
CA LEU A 428 -24.11 -8.68 2.11
C LEU A 428 -22.81 -9.04 1.40
N PHE A 429 -22.20 -8.04 0.76
CA PHE A 429 -20.83 -8.12 0.29
C PHE A 429 -19.89 -7.39 1.24
N VAL A 430 -18.72 -7.98 1.45
CA VAL A 430 -17.64 -7.42 2.24
C VAL A 430 -16.43 -7.23 1.32
N LEU A 431 -15.92 -6.02 1.24
CA LEU A 431 -14.67 -5.75 0.52
C LEU A 431 -13.50 -6.33 1.32
N ALA A 432 -12.75 -7.27 0.74
CA ALA A 432 -11.66 -7.95 1.43
C ALA A 432 -10.38 -8.02 0.59
N ALA A 433 -9.23 -7.92 1.25
CA ALA A 433 -7.92 -8.04 0.61
C ALA A 433 -7.75 -9.40 -0.07
N ALA A 434 -7.39 -9.41 -1.36
CA ALA A 434 -7.25 -10.63 -2.16
C ALA A 434 -6.20 -11.61 -1.59
N ASP A 435 -5.20 -11.11 -0.87
CA ASP A 435 -3.95 -11.83 -0.55
C ASP A 435 -4.10 -12.94 0.49
N TYR A 436 -5.12 -12.85 1.33
CA TYR A 436 -5.35 -13.84 2.39
C TYR A 436 -6.48 -14.82 2.06
N PHE A 437 -7.44 -14.37 1.24
CA PHE A 437 -8.67 -15.11 0.98
C PHE A 437 -8.76 -15.60 -0.47
N PHE A 438 -7.92 -15.16 -1.40
CA PHE A 438 -8.09 -15.40 -2.84
C PHE A 438 -6.79 -15.84 -3.57
N ASP A 439 -5.83 -16.39 -2.83
CA ASP A 439 -4.52 -16.86 -3.32
C ASP A 439 -4.59 -18.11 -4.23
N THR A 440 -5.71 -18.83 -4.24
CA THR A 440 -5.93 -19.97 -5.15
C THR A 440 -7.29 -19.90 -5.86
N PRO A 441 -7.45 -20.48 -7.07
CA PRO A 441 -8.73 -20.47 -7.79
C PRO A 441 -9.90 -21.07 -6.99
N LEU A 442 -9.65 -22.14 -6.22
CA LEU A 442 -10.65 -22.77 -5.36
C LEU A 442 -11.06 -21.87 -4.18
N LYS A 443 -10.09 -21.25 -3.51
CA LYS A 443 -10.37 -20.27 -2.44
C LYS A 443 -11.13 -19.08 -3.01
N ARG A 444 -10.76 -18.58 -4.19
CA ARG A 444 -11.45 -17.46 -4.84
C ARG A 444 -12.91 -17.79 -5.14
N ALA A 445 -13.19 -18.92 -5.77
CA ALA A 445 -14.56 -19.39 -5.99
C ALA A 445 -15.33 -19.53 -4.67
N PHE A 446 -14.66 -20.03 -3.62
CA PHE A 446 -15.28 -20.20 -2.32
C PHE A 446 -15.63 -18.87 -1.63
N PHE A 447 -14.69 -17.94 -1.55
CA PHE A 447 -14.87 -16.68 -0.83
C PHE A 447 -15.70 -15.66 -1.62
N SER A 448 -15.60 -15.63 -2.96
CA SER A 448 -16.47 -14.79 -3.81
C SER A 448 -17.91 -15.32 -3.87
N GLY A 449 -18.09 -16.64 -4.02
CA GLY A 449 -19.41 -17.23 -4.27
C GLY A 449 -20.19 -17.64 -3.02
N PHE A 450 -19.49 -18.11 -1.97
CA PHE A 450 -20.12 -18.58 -0.73
C PHE A 450 -19.99 -17.62 0.43
N ALA A 451 -18.86 -16.89 0.53
CA ALA A 451 -18.62 -16.00 1.65
C ALA A 451 -19.05 -14.54 1.45
N GLY A 452 -19.41 -14.16 0.21
CA GLY A 452 -19.79 -12.80 -0.12
C GLY A 452 -18.62 -11.82 0.06
N LEU A 453 -17.39 -12.26 -0.15
CA LEU A 453 -16.22 -11.40 -0.12
C LEU A 453 -15.88 -10.98 -1.56
N LEU A 454 -15.82 -9.68 -1.83
CA LEU A 454 -15.34 -9.18 -3.12
C LEU A 454 -13.81 -9.02 -3.05
N PRO A 455 -13.05 -9.61 -3.99
CA PRO A 455 -11.61 -9.47 -4.01
C PRO A 455 -11.22 -8.03 -4.35
N LEU A 456 -10.45 -7.41 -3.46
CA LEU A 456 -9.69 -6.19 -3.76
C LEU A 456 -8.28 -6.60 -4.20
N GLU A 457 -7.98 -6.36 -5.48
CA GLU A 457 -6.69 -6.69 -6.11
C GLU A 457 -5.54 -5.84 -5.55
N ARG A 458 -4.32 -6.40 -5.51
CA ARG A 458 -3.13 -5.63 -5.11
C ARG A 458 -2.91 -4.47 -6.08
N GLY A 459 -3.01 -3.25 -5.57
CA GLY A 459 -2.90 -2.03 -6.37
C GLY A 459 -4.22 -1.34 -6.67
N ALA A 460 -5.36 -1.92 -6.28
CA ALA A 460 -6.64 -1.24 -6.34
C ALA A 460 -6.55 0.03 -5.50
N THR A 461 -6.74 1.17 -6.15
CA THR A 461 -6.78 2.46 -5.49
C THR A 461 -8.01 2.52 -4.56
N THR A 462 -8.01 3.43 -3.58
CA THR A 462 -9.21 3.71 -2.78
C THR A 462 -10.40 4.01 -3.69
N ALA A 463 -10.16 4.60 -4.87
CA ALA A 463 -11.14 4.87 -5.90
C ALA A 463 -11.75 3.61 -6.53
N ASP A 464 -10.95 2.61 -6.90
CA ASP A 464 -11.44 1.35 -7.47
C ASP A 464 -12.33 0.59 -6.48
N SER A 465 -11.96 0.62 -5.20
CA SER A 465 -12.72 0.02 -4.12
C SER A 465 -14.07 0.70 -3.91
N LEU A 466 -14.11 2.04 -4.02
CA LEU A 466 -15.33 2.83 -3.93
C LEU A 466 -16.23 2.64 -5.16
N ARG A 467 -15.67 2.59 -6.37
CA ARG A 467 -16.43 2.35 -7.61
C ARG A 467 -17.11 0.98 -7.57
N ARG A 468 -16.37 -0.08 -7.24
CA ARG A 468 -16.93 -1.44 -7.08
C ARG A 468 -18.00 -1.51 -5.98
N ALA A 469 -17.85 -0.74 -4.89
CA ALA A 469 -18.86 -0.66 -3.84
C ALA A 469 -20.17 -0.02 -4.34
N VAL A 470 -20.08 1.07 -5.12
CA VAL A 470 -21.24 1.73 -5.73
C VAL A 470 -21.93 0.78 -6.72
N GLU A 471 -21.18 0.14 -7.61
CA GLU A 471 -21.73 -0.85 -8.56
C GLU A 471 -22.43 -2.01 -7.84
N THR A 472 -21.88 -2.47 -6.71
CA THR A 472 -22.47 -3.55 -5.90
C THR A 472 -23.80 -3.11 -5.27
N LEU A 473 -23.88 -1.86 -4.78
CA LEU A 473 -25.11 -1.27 -4.25
C LEU A 473 -26.16 -1.09 -5.35
N ASP A 474 -25.76 -0.62 -6.52
CA ASP A 474 -26.65 -0.43 -7.68
C ASP A 474 -27.21 -1.76 -8.20
N ASN A 475 -26.42 -2.84 -8.12
CA ASN A 475 -26.86 -4.21 -8.41
C ASN A 475 -27.77 -4.82 -7.31
N GLY A 476 -28.19 -4.02 -6.33
CA GLY A 476 -29.15 -4.39 -5.30
C GLY A 476 -28.56 -5.17 -4.13
N PHE A 477 -27.23 -5.27 -4.01
CA PHE A 477 -26.59 -5.89 -2.85
C PHE A 477 -26.27 -4.87 -1.76
N SER A 478 -26.16 -5.32 -0.52
CA SER A 478 -25.71 -4.48 0.60
C SER A 478 -24.20 -4.59 0.76
N VAL A 479 -23.54 -3.50 1.17
CA VAL A 479 -22.07 -3.47 1.31
C VAL A 479 -21.68 -3.18 2.75
N LEU A 480 -20.82 -4.02 3.32
CA LEU A 480 -20.17 -3.78 4.60
C LEU A 480 -18.91 -2.95 4.41
N VAL A 481 -18.83 -1.82 5.11
CA VAL A 481 -17.63 -1.01 5.23
C VAL A 481 -17.22 -0.89 6.70
N PHE A 482 -15.91 -0.86 6.89
CA PHE A 482 -15.25 -0.56 8.16
C PHE A 482 -14.63 0.84 8.05
N PRO A 483 -15.36 1.92 8.41
CA PRO A 483 -14.95 3.27 8.05
C PRO A 483 -13.70 3.77 8.77
N GLU A 484 -13.19 3.01 9.75
CA GLU A 484 -11.93 3.28 10.47
C GLU A 484 -10.67 2.99 9.63
N GLY A 485 -10.80 2.27 8.51
CA GLY A 485 -9.68 1.93 7.61
C GLY A 485 -8.70 0.88 8.16
N THR A 486 -8.52 0.79 9.47
CA THR A 486 -7.65 -0.18 10.15
C THR A 486 -8.30 -0.77 11.40
N ARG A 487 -7.82 -1.92 11.86
CA ARG A 487 -8.32 -2.55 13.09
C ARG A 487 -7.82 -1.81 14.33
N SER A 488 -8.73 -1.50 15.24
CA SER A 488 -8.40 -0.86 16.51
C SER A 488 -7.59 -1.79 17.40
N ARG A 489 -6.38 -1.35 17.79
CA ARG A 489 -5.52 -2.10 18.72
C ARG A 489 -6.00 -2.00 20.17
N SER A 490 -6.57 -0.86 20.54
CA SER A 490 -7.06 -0.58 21.90
C SER A 490 -8.49 -1.06 22.14
N GLY A 491 -9.23 -1.41 21.10
CA GLY A 491 -10.67 -1.72 21.19
C GLY A 491 -11.57 -0.48 21.18
N ALA A 492 -10.99 0.73 21.17
CA ALA A 492 -11.74 1.98 21.10
C ALA A 492 -12.23 2.27 19.66
N LEU A 493 -13.37 2.96 19.55
CA LEU A 493 -13.93 3.42 18.27
C LEU A 493 -13.07 4.53 17.69
N GLN A 494 -12.55 4.34 16.47
CA GLN A 494 -11.71 5.33 15.79
C GLN A 494 -12.55 6.39 15.05
N GLU A 495 -11.86 7.32 14.39
CA GLU A 495 -12.50 8.28 13.50
C GLU A 495 -12.95 7.57 12.21
N PHE A 496 -14.08 8.01 11.65
CA PHE A 496 -14.62 7.43 10.42
C PHE A 496 -14.18 8.28 9.24
N HIS A 497 -13.54 7.67 8.25
CA HIS A 497 -13.19 8.33 7.00
C HIS A 497 -14.45 8.73 6.23
N ARG A 498 -14.37 9.83 5.47
CA ARG A 498 -15.48 10.37 4.66
C ARG A 498 -16.05 9.40 3.60
N GLY A 499 -15.33 8.32 3.28
CA GLY A 499 -15.72 7.33 2.28
C GLY A 499 -17.10 6.69 2.54
N VAL A 500 -17.49 6.48 3.79
CA VAL A 500 -18.86 6.00 4.10
C VAL A 500 -19.93 7.03 3.74
N GLY A 501 -19.63 8.32 3.89
CA GLY A 501 -20.51 9.40 3.48
C GLY A 501 -20.59 9.55 1.96
N HIS A 502 -19.45 9.41 1.29
CA HIS A 502 -19.38 9.36 -0.17
C HIS A 502 -20.27 8.25 -0.74
N LEU A 503 -20.13 7.00 -0.26
CA LEU A 503 -20.93 5.88 -0.75
C LEU A 503 -22.43 6.07 -0.51
N ALA A 504 -22.82 6.54 0.69
CA ALA A 504 -24.22 6.75 1.03
C ALA A 504 -24.87 7.83 0.16
N LEU A 505 -24.17 8.95 -0.08
CA LEU A 505 -24.69 10.05 -0.89
C LEU A 505 -24.68 9.72 -2.38
N ARG A 506 -23.64 9.03 -2.88
CA ARG A 506 -23.49 8.70 -4.31
C ARG A 506 -24.44 7.59 -4.76
N ALA A 507 -24.50 6.48 -4.03
CA ALA A 507 -25.41 5.37 -4.33
C ALA A 507 -26.86 5.62 -3.87
N ARG A 508 -27.10 6.75 -3.18
CA ARG A 508 -28.40 7.15 -2.63
C ARG A 508 -29.04 6.09 -1.72
N VAL A 509 -28.21 5.42 -0.92
CA VAL A 509 -28.62 4.36 0.00
C VAL A 509 -28.54 4.82 1.45
N GLY A 510 -29.36 4.20 2.30
CA GLY A 510 -29.26 4.39 3.76
C GLY A 510 -28.11 3.60 4.38
N VAL A 511 -27.75 3.97 5.61
CA VAL A 511 -26.65 3.36 6.37
C VAL A 511 -27.21 2.69 7.64
N LEU A 512 -26.87 1.43 7.84
CA LEU A 512 -27.15 0.66 9.05
C LEU A 512 -25.93 0.70 9.98
N PRO A 513 -25.95 1.50 11.05
CA PRO A 513 -24.84 1.56 12.00
C PRO A 513 -24.81 0.31 12.87
N MET A 514 -23.64 -0.30 12.99
CA MET A 514 -23.43 -1.48 13.81
C MET A 514 -22.20 -1.33 14.70
N ARG A 515 -22.27 -1.91 15.91
CA ARG A 515 -21.11 -2.07 16.79
C ARG A 515 -20.90 -3.54 17.08
N VAL A 516 -19.68 -4.00 16.87
CA VAL A 516 -19.23 -5.35 17.22
C VAL A 516 -18.23 -5.30 18.36
N ASP A 517 -18.28 -6.29 19.25
CA ASP A 517 -17.31 -6.54 20.32
C ASP A 517 -16.74 -7.94 20.13
N THR A 518 -15.57 -7.99 19.50
CA THR A 518 -14.83 -9.20 19.13
C THR A 518 -13.36 -9.14 19.58
N HIS A 519 -12.87 -7.95 19.98
CA HIS A 519 -11.49 -7.72 20.41
C HIS A 519 -11.10 -8.63 21.58
N ARG A 520 -12.02 -8.81 22.55
CA ARG A 520 -11.80 -9.71 23.70
C ARG A 520 -11.70 -11.18 23.31
N ALA A 521 -12.36 -11.58 22.23
CA ALA A 521 -12.34 -12.95 21.73
C ALA A 521 -11.07 -13.24 20.93
N LEU A 522 -10.71 -12.35 20.00
CA LEU A 522 -9.55 -12.52 19.15
C LEU A 522 -8.89 -11.15 18.85
N PRO A 523 -7.99 -10.66 19.72
CA PRO A 523 -7.34 -9.37 19.51
C PRO A 523 -6.45 -9.40 18.26
N PRO A 524 -6.21 -8.24 17.61
CA PRO A 524 -5.30 -8.16 16.47
C PRO A 524 -3.92 -8.77 16.78
N GLY A 525 -3.44 -9.65 15.90
CA GLY A 525 -2.14 -10.35 16.04
C GLY A 525 -2.18 -11.62 16.90
N SER A 526 -3.32 -11.98 17.51
CA SER A 526 -3.48 -13.22 18.26
C SER A 526 -4.04 -14.33 17.38
N LEU A 527 -3.43 -15.52 17.41
CA LEU A 527 -3.91 -16.74 16.74
C LEU A 527 -4.76 -17.63 17.65
N THR A 528 -4.89 -17.30 18.94
CA THR A 528 -5.56 -18.11 19.95
C THR A 528 -6.80 -17.39 20.47
N LEU A 529 -7.90 -18.13 20.62
CA LEU A 529 -9.17 -17.61 21.12
C LEU A 529 -9.07 -17.33 22.62
N LYS A 530 -9.18 -16.07 23.03
CA LYS A 530 -9.05 -15.63 24.43
C LYS A 530 -10.38 -15.57 25.17
N SER A 531 -11.49 -15.41 24.45
CA SER A 531 -12.83 -15.38 25.01
C SER A 531 -13.82 -16.01 24.04
N ARG A 532 -14.84 -16.66 24.61
CA ARG A 532 -15.98 -17.21 23.87
C ARG A 532 -17.18 -16.28 23.85
N LYS A 533 -17.04 -15.00 24.23
CA LYS A 533 -18.16 -14.03 24.22
C LYS A 533 -17.91 -12.98 23.15
N VAL A 534 -18.80 -12.91 22.16
CA VAL A 534 -18.85 -11.82 21.19
C VAL A 534 -20.26 -11.18 21.16
N ASP A 535 -20.33 -9.88 20.92
CA ASP A 535 -21.59 -9.12 20.92
C ASP A 535 -21.70 -8.28 19.64
N ALA A 536 -22.89 -8.22 19.05
CA ALA A 536 -23.22 -7.39 17.90
C ALA A 536 -24.47 -6.57 18.19
N ARG A 537 -24.36 -5.26 18.05
CA ARG A 537 -25.45 -4.30 18.31
C ARG A 537 -25.76 -3.57 17.03
N ILE A 538 -27.03 -3.58 16.65
CA ILE A 538 -27.54 -2.93 15.45
C ILE A 538 -28.33 -1.69 15.87
N GLY A 539 -27.87 -0.53 15.42
CA GLY A 539 -28.53 0.75 15.68
C GLY A 539 -29.67 1.04 14.69
N PRO A 540 -30.47 2.08 14.96
CA PRO A 540 -31.53 2.51 14.06
C PRO A 540 -31.00 2.80 12.66
N PHE A 541 -31.72 2.32 11.64
CA PHE A 541 -31.36 2.55 10.25
C PHE A 541 -31.42 4.03 9.89
N LEU A 542 -30.34 4.55 9.31
CA LEU A 542 -30.25 5.93 8.84
C LEU A 542 -30.64 5.97 7.36
N GLY A 543 -31.91 6.25 7.09
CA GLY A 543 -32.41 6.35 5.72
C GLY A 543 -31.72 7.46 4.92
N TYR A 544 -31.58 7.27 3.61
CA TYR A 544 -30.92 8.23 2.71
C TYR A 544 -31.48 9.66 2.86
N GLU A 545 -32.80 9.81 2.94
CA GLU A 545 -33.44 11.14 3.08
C GLU A 545 -33.06 11.89 4.36
N VAL A 546 -32.67 11.17 5.42
CA VAL A 546 -32.17 11.78 6.67
C VAL A 546 -30.73 12.24 6.47
N LEU A 547 -29.91 11.43 5.79
CA LEU A 547 -28.52 11.74 5.49
C LEU A 547 -28.42 12.92 4.49
N ALA A 548 -29.24 12.91 3.44
CA ALA A 548 -29.31 13.97 2.44
C ALA A 548 -29.71 15.31 3.05
N ARG A 549 -30.69 15.33 3.97
CA ARG A 549 -31.07 16.55 4.71
C ARG A 549 -29.95 17.09 5.60
N ARG A 550 -29.16 16.22 6.23
CA ARG A 550 -27.98 16.64 7.00
C ARG A 550 -26.83 17.14 6.14
N ALA A 551 -26.71 16.61 4.92
CA ALA A 551 -25.74 17.05 3.92
C ALA A 551 -26.14 18.35 3.20
N ALA A 552 -27.42 18.76 3.27
CA ALA A 552 -27.92 19.92 2.54
C ALA A 552 -27.20 21.23 2.92
N GLY A 553 -27.01 22.10 1.92
CA GLY A 553 -26.40 23.43 2.09
C GLY A 553 -24.89 23.44 2.37
N ARG A 554 -24.21 22.29 2.27
CA ARG A 554 -22.76 22.15 2.48
C ARG A 554 -22.04 21.91 1.16
N THR A 555 -20.74 22.21 1.13
CA THR A 555 -19.89 21.72 0.03
C THR A 555 -19.84 20.20 0.04
N ARG A 556 -19.48 19.59 -1.10
CA ARG A 556 -19.44 18.13 -1.25
C ARG A 556 -18.59 17.44 -0.19
N ALA A 557 -17.37 17.92 0.02
CA ALA A 557 -16.46 17.33 1.01
C ALA A 557 -16.96 17.47 2.45
N GLU A 558 -17.65 18.58 2.76
CA GLU A 558 -18.27 18.80 4.08
C GLU A 558 -19.51 17.92 4.27
N ALA A 559 -20.32 17.73 3.24
CA ALA A 559 -21.47 16.84 3.25
C ALA A 559 -21.06 15.38 3.54
N GLU A 560 -20.03 14.87 2.85
CA GLU A 560 -19.50 13.52 3.06
C GLU A 560 -18.96 13.33 4.49
N ARG A 561 -18.20 14.31 5.00
CA ARG A 561 -17.69 14.30 6.37
C ARG A 561 -18.83 14.35 7.40
N GLU A 562 -19.86 15.16 7.16
CA GLU A 562 -21.02 15.28 8.05
C GLU A 562 -21.83 13.98 8.12
N VAL A 563 -22.00 13.29 6.99
CA VAL A 563 -22.60 11.95 6.97
C VAL A 563 -21.73 10.95 7.71
N ALA A 564 -20.41 10.92 7.46
CA ALA A 564 -19.49 10.03 8.18
C ALA A 564 -19.50 10.26 9.70
N ARG A 565 -19.53 11.53 10.14
CA ARG A 565 -19.66 11.92 11.54
C ARG A 565 -20.99 11.45 12.14
N THR A 566 -22.10 11.65 11.43
CA THR A 566 -23.43 11.20 11.86
C THR A 566 -23.48 9.68 12.05
N VAL A 567 -22.90 8.92 11.12
CA VAL A 567 -22.81 7.46 11.19
C VAL A 567 -21.93 7.02 12.37
N ARG A 568 -20.77 7.66 12.57
CA ARG A 568 -19.88 7.37 13.70
C ARG A 568 -20.57 7.60 15.04
N GLU A 569 -21.27 8.72 15.20
CA GLU A 569 -22.04 9.01 16.42
C GLU A 569 -23.11 7.94 16.69
N ALA A 570 -23.79 7.48 15.63
CA ALA A 570 -24.77 6.41 15.75
C ALA A 570 -24.12 5.09 16.20
N VAL A 571 -22.95 4.73 15.66
CA VAL A 571 -22.16 3.55 16.11
C VAL A 571 -21.68 3.72 17.56
N GLN A 572 -21.26 4.93 17.95
CA GLN A 572 -20.78 5.22 19.30
C GLN A 572 -21.90 5.13 20.36
N ARG A 573 -23.16 5.44 20.01
CA ARG A 573 -24.30 5.29 20.92
C ARG A 573 -24.62 3.84 21.26
N LEU A 574 -24.11 2.89 20.48
CA LEU A 574 -24.28 1.45 20.72
C LEU A 574 -23.29 0.90 21.76
N ASP A 575 -22.46 1.74 22.37
CA ASP A 575 -21.46 1.33 23.36
C ASP A 575 -22.11 0.79 24.65
N PRO A 576 -21.83 -0.46 25.07
CA PRO A 576 -22.36 -1.04 26.31
C PRO A 576 -22.07 -0.25 27.59
N GLU A 577 -21.01 0.55 27.65
CA GLU A 577 -20.70 1.34 28.86
C GLU A 577 -21.65 2.55 29.04
N LYS A 578 -22.24 3.07 27.96
CA LYS A 578 -23.20 4.19 28.03
C LYS A 578 -24.60 3.78 28.49
N GLU A 579 -24.98 2.51 28.34
CA GLU A 579 -26.25 1.96 28.88
C GLU A 579 -26.27 1.90 30.42
N ARG A 580 -25.11 1.95 31.09
CA ARG A 580 -25.01 1.87 32.56
C ARG A 580 -25.22 3.20 33.29
N ARG A 581 -25.32 4.34 32.58
CA ARG A 581 -25.69 5.62 33.20
C ARG A 581 -27.22 5.77 33.11
N PRO A 582 -27.96 5.86 34.23
CA PRO A 582 -29.38 6.19 34.16
C PRO A 582 -29.53 7.55 33.45
N PRO A 583 -30.59 7.76 32.65
CA PRO A 583 -30.81 9.04 32.01
C PRO A 583 -30.81 10.13 33.08
N ALA A 584 -30.05 11.21 32.86
CA ALA A 584 -30.09 12.38 33.71
C ALA A 584 -31.55 12.82 33.83
N ARG A 585 -32.06 12.93 35.06
CA ARG A 585 -33.40 13.44 35.34
C ARG A 585 -33.54 14.78 34.62
N LEU A 586 -34.50 14.90 33.71
CA LEU A 586 -34.88 16.18 33.14
C LEU A 586 -35.25 17.12 34.31
N PRO A 587 -34.77 18.38 34.30
CA PRO A 587 -35.16 19.34 35.33
C PRO A 587 -36.68 19.50 35.29
N ARG A 588 -37.33 19.33 36.45
CA ARG A 588 -38.75 19.62 36.60
C ARG A 588 -38.96 21.10 36.25
N GLN A 589 -39.65 21.38 35.15
CA GLN A 589 -40.22 22.69 34.91
C GLN A 589 -41.32 22.89 35.96
N THR A 590 -41.06 23.73 36.95
CA THR A 590 -42.09 24.31 37.80
C THR A 590 -42.80 25.39 36.98
N VAL A 591 -44.00 25.09 36.51
CA VAL A 591 -44.96 26.10 36.04
C VAL A 591 -45.65 26.65 37.30
N PRO A 592 -45.60 27.96 37.60
CA PRO A 592 -46.45 28.54 38.62
C PRO A 592 -47.88 28.57 38.11
N VAL A 593 -48.80 27.97 38.87
CA VAL A 593 -50.23 28.10 38.67
C VAL A 593 -50.65 29.39 39.37
N GLU A 594 -50.96 30.44 38.61
CA GLU A 594 -51.76 31.56 39.11
C GLU A 594 -53.22 31.09 39.18
N VAL A 595 -53.78 31.13 40.38
CA VAL A 595 -55.21 30.97 40.63
C VAL A 595 -55.77 32.37 40.84
N GLU A 596 -56.72 32.76 39.99
CA GLU A 596 -57.50 34.01 40.10
C GLU A 596 -58.26 34.06 41.44
N PRO A 597 -58.49 35.25 42.00
CA PRO A 597 -59.45 35.43 43.09
C PRO A 597 -60.90 35.36 42.61
#